data_AF-A0A7X5WQ28-F1
#
_entry.id   AF-A0A7X5WQ28-F1
#
_cell.length_a   1.000
_cell.length_b   1.000
_cell.length_c   1.000
_cell.angle_alpha   90.00
_cell.angle_beta   90.00
_cell.angle_gamma   90.00
#
_symmetry.space_group_name_H-M   'P 1'
#
loop_
_entity.id
_entity.type
_entity.pdbx_description
1 polymer ?
#
loop_
_entity_poly.entity_id
_entity_poly.type
_entity_poly.pdbx_seq_one_letter_code
_entity_poly.pdbx_strand_id
1 'polypeptide(L)' 'VYVRNKARQTREAAMASFEHRLDASTGEAELLDLVARLNADPAVHGILVQLPLPDQIDADSVL' A
#
# COMPACT_ATOMS: atom_id res chain seq x y z
N VAL A 1 9.13 6.30 -11.74
CA VAL A 1 10.58 6.41 -11.39
C VAL A 1 10.84 6.36 -9.87
N TYR A 2 9.88 6.70 -9.01
CA TYR A 2 10.07 6.70 -7.54
C TYR A 2 9.99 5.31 -6.85
N VAL A 3 9.27 4.34 -7.43
CA VAL A 3 9.04 3.00 -6.81
C VAL A 3 10.23 2.06 -7.01
N ARG A 4 10.97 2.21 -8.12
CA ARG A 4 12.09 1.32 -8.48
C ARG A 4 13.28 1.41 -7.52
N ASN A 5 13.51 2.57 -6.89
CA ASN A 5 14.63 2.72 -5.95
C ASN A 5 14.30 2.18 -4.55
N LYS A 6 13.04 2.24 -4.10
CA LYS A 6 12.64 1.68 -2.79
C LYS A 6 12.78 0.16 -2.78
N ALA A 7 12.33 -0.53 -3.83
CA ALA A 7 12.45 -1.99 -3.95
C ALA A 7 13.89 -2.54 -3.88
N ARG A 8 14.91 -1.70 -4.13
CA ARG A 8 16.32 -2.10 -4.00
C ARG A 8 16.82 -1.94 -2.56
N GLN A 9 16.45 -0.86 -1.88
CA GLN A 9 16.81 -0.64 -0.47
C GLN A 9 16.11 -1.61 0.49
N THR A 10 14.90 -2.08 0.18
CA THR A 10 14.20 -3.07 1.03
C THR A 10 14.85 -4.46 0.98
N ARG A 11 15.43 -4.86 -0.17
CA ARG A 11 16.18 -6.13 -0.28
C ARG A 11 17.50 -6.11 0.49
N GLU A 12 18.19 -4.96 0.52
CA GLU A 12 19.45 -4.81 1.25
C GLU A 12 19.25 -4.75 2.77
N ALA A 13 18.03 -4.46 3.24
CA ALA A 13 17.66 -4.40 4.66
C ALA A 13 16.93 -5.66 5.20
N ALA A 14 16.79 -6.73 4.40
CA ALA A 14 15.99 -7.93 4.72
C ALA A 14 14.51 -7.64 5.10
N MET A 15 13.97 -6.50 4.65
CA MET A 15 12.58 -6.12 4.90
C MET A 15 11.69 -6.71 3.79
N ALA A 16 10.63 -7.40 4.17
CA ALA A 16 9.63 -7.89 3.22
C ALA A 16 8.91 -6.69 2.58
N SER A 17 8.99 -6.56 1.25
CA SER A 17 8.31 -5.51 0.49
C SER A 17 7.16 -6.14 -0.28
N PHE A 18 5.93 -5.83 0.13
CA PHE A 18 4.71 -6.25 -0.57
C PHE A 18 4.23 -5.09 -1.44
N GLU A 19 4.26 -5.25 -2.76
CA GLU A 19 3.77 -4.25 -3.71
C GLU A 19 2.37 -4.66 -4.20
N HIS A 20 1.35 -3.92 -3.77
CA HIS A 20 -0.02 -4.07 -4.26
C HIS A 20 -0.33 -2.97 -5.27
N ARG A 21 -0.51 -3.35 -6.54
CA ARG A 21 -0.95 -2.43 -7.59
C ARG A 21 -2.46 -2.58 -7.76
N LEU A 22 -3.19 -1.61 -7.24
CA LEU A 22 -4.62 -1.49 -7.43
C LEU A 22 -4.90 -0.62 -8.66
N ASP A 23 -5.96 -0.95 -9.39
CA ASP A 23 -6.41 -0.18 -10.54
C ASP A 23 -7.09 1.12 -10.08
N ALA A 24 -7.11 2.16 -10.92
CA ALA A 24 -7.81 3.40 -10.61
C ALA A 24 -9.33 3.24 -10.47
N SER A 25 -9.90 2.14 -10.99
CA SER A 25 -11.30 1.75 -10.80
C SER A 25 -11.59 1.05 -9.46
N THR A 26 -10.55 0.72 -8.68
CA THR A 26 -10.70 0.07 -7.37
C THR A 26 -11.54 0.95 -6.46
N GLY A 27 -12.54 0.33 -5.81
CA GLY A 27 -13.42 1.03 -4.89
C GLY A 27 -12.74 1.29 -3.53
N GLU A 28 -13.29 2.24 -2.77
CA GLU A 28 -12.82 2.52 -1.41
C GLU A 28 -12.90 1.27 -0.51
N ALA A 29 -14.00 0.51 -0.58
CA ALA A 29 -14.18 -0.71 0.20
C ALA A 29 -13.10 -1.77 -0.10
N GLU A 30 -12.70 -1.92 -1.36
CA GLU A 30 -11.66 -2.87 -1.76
C GLU A 30 -10.28 -2.44 -1.24
N LEU A 31 -10.01 -1.13 -1.23
CA LEU A 31 -8.79 -0.57 -0.65
C LEU A 31 -8.76 -0.78 0.87
N LEU A 32 -9.85 -0.47 1.57
CA LEU A 32 -9.97 -0.66 3.02
C LEU A 32 -9.84 -2.13 3.41
N ASP A 33 -10.44 -3.05 2.65
CA ASP A 33 -10.28 -4.48 2.86
C ASP A 33 -8.83 -4.96 2.65
N LEU A 34 -8.11 -4.36 1.69
CA LEU A 34 -6.68 -4.65 1.52
C LEU A 34 -5.87 -4.15 2.73
N VAL A 35 -6.12 -2.91 3.18
CA VAL A 35 -5.45 -2.33 4.35
C VAL A 35 -5.74 -3.16 5.60
N ALA A 36 -6.98 -3.58 5.82
CA ALA A 36 -7.37 -4.44 6.93
C ALA A 36 -6.64 -5.79 6.90
N ARG A 37 -6.53 -6.42 5.72
CA ARG A 37 -5.77 -7.67 5.54
C ARG A 37 -4.29 -7.48 5.85
N LEU A 38 -3.69 -6.38 5.39
CA LEU A 38 -2.28 -6.08 5.66
C LEU A 38 -2.04 -5.75 7.14
N ASN A 39 -2.96 -5.05 7.81
CA ASN A 39 -2.88 -4.78 9.24
C ASN A 39 -2.99 -6.05 10.10
N ALA A 40 -3.69 -7.08 9.62
CA ALA A 40 -3.80 -8.36 10.31
C ALA A 40 -2.60 -9.29 10.06
N ASP A 41 -1.72 -8.97 9.10
CA ASP A 41 -0.58 -9.80 8.77
C ASP A 41 0.61 -9.48 9.71
N PRO A 42 1.05 -10.42 10.56
CA PRO A 42 2.19 -10.21 11.45
C PRO A 42 3.53 -10.03 10.71
N ALA A 43 3.61 -10.31 9.41
CA ALA A 43 4.76 -10.00 8.58
C ALA A 43 4.81 -8.53 8.14
N VAL A 44 3.69 -7.80 8.24
CA VAL A 44 3.57 -6.40 7.82
C VAL A 44 3.75 -5.49 9.03
N HIS A 45 4.80 -4.68 8.97
CA HIS A 45 5.17 -3.77 10.06
C HIS A 45 4.88 -2.31 9.72
N GLY A 46 4.48 -2.03 8.48
CA GLY A 46 4.17 -0.69 8.00
C GLY A 46 3.55 -0.74 6.61
N ILE A 47 2.49 0.04 6.44
CA ILE A 47 1.78 0.21 5.17
C ILE A 47 2.08 1.62 4.67
N LEU A 48 2.45 1.74 3.39
CA LEU A 48 2.67 3.05 2.75
C LEU A 48 1.74 3.15 1.55
N VAL A 49 0.76 4.05 1.66
CA VAL A 49 -0.18 4.36 0.59
C VAL A 49 0.37 5.51 -0.25
N GLN A 50 0.40 5.35 -1.57
CA GLN A 50 0.95 6.36 -2.46
C GLN A 50 -0.15 7.32 -2.93
N LEU A 51 0.07 8.61 -2.71
CA LEU A 51 -0.81 9.70 -3.14
C LEU A 51 -0.41 10.22 -4.54
N PRO A 52 -1.36 10.84 -5.29
CA PRO A 52 -2.78 11.00 -4.96
C PRO A 52 -3.57 9.70 -5.14
N LEU A 53 -4.57 9.48 -4.29
CA LEU A 53 -5.57 8.42 -4.47
C LEU A 53 -6.59 8.83 -5.54
N PRO A 54 -7.31 7.88 -6.15
CA PRO A 54 -8.46 8.19 -7.00
C PRO A 54 -9.48 9.08 -6.29
N ASP A 55 -10.09 10.01 -7.00
CA ASP A 55 -11.02 11.02 -6.44
C ASP A 55 -12.22 10.40 -5.71
N GLN A 56 -12.56 9.14 -6.02
CA GLN A 56 -13.65 8.41 -5.35
C GLN A 56 -13.26 7.79 -4.01
N ILE A 57 -12.00 7.95 -3.54
CA ILE A 57 -11.51 7.38 -2.29
C ILE A 57 -11.17 8.51 -1.33
N ASP A 58 -11.80 8.50 -0.16
CA ASP A 58 -11.44 9.41 0.93
C ASP A 58 -10.11 8.98 1.55
N ALA A 59 -9.09 9.85 1.44
CA ALA A 59 -7.77 9.60 2.02
C ALA A 59 -7.81 9.60 3.55
N ASP A 60 -8.73 10.34 4.17
CA ASP A 60 -8.88 10.40 5.63
C ASP A 60 -9.43 9.09 6.21
N SER A 61 -10.18 8.32 5.41
CA SER A 61 -10.63 6.97 5.80
C SER A 61 -9.49 5.94 5.80
N VAL A 62 -8.37 6.24 5.14
CA VAL A 62 -7.26 5.31 4.90
C VAL A 62 -6.01 5.61 5.76
N LEU A 63 -5.85 6.86 6.21
CA LEU A 63 -4.72 7.36 7.01
C LEU A 63 -4.92 7.19 8.52
#